data_AF-A0A1F9P7B1-F1
#
_entry.id   AF-A0A1F9P7B1-F1
#
_cell.length_a   1.000
_cell.length_b   1.000
_cell.length_c   1.000
_cell.angle_alpha   90.00
_cell.angle_beta   90.00
_cell.angle_gamma   90.00
#
_symmetry.space_group_name_H-M   'P 1'
#
loop_
_entity.id
_entity.type
_entity.pdbx_description
1 polymer ?
#
loop_
_entity_poly.entity_id
_entity_poly.type
_entity_poly.pdbx_seq_one_letter_code
_entity_poly.pdbx_strand_id
1 'polypeptide(L)'
;MQEREAQFSPYYDNLRHFLHDLAQPLSTVTGVIDLMLLELDEHDKMFQEVQLINQQLEKVMEIIGEIRRMAQEAAERERKPLEPPRAPLS
;
A
#
# COMPACT_ATOMS: atom_id res chain seq x y z
N MET A 1 -34.64 -11.55 14.55
CA MET A 1 -33.89 -11.72 13.28
C MET A 1 -32.58 -10.99 13.47
N GLN A 2 -31.47 -11.72 13.59
CA GLN A 2 -30.15 -11.10 13.73
C GLN A 2 -29.75 -10.50 12.40
N GLU A 3 -29.49 -9.20 12.41
CA GLU A 3 -28.77 -8.50 11.36
C GLU A 3 -27.47 -9.27 11.12
N ARG A 4 -27.35 -9.86 9.93
CA ARG A 4 -26.05 -10.27 9.42
C ARG A 4 -25.30 -8.98 9.14
N GLU A 5 -24.68 -8.42 10.19
CA GLU A 5 -23.57 -7.49 10.03
C GLU A 5 -22.67 -8.11 8.97
N ALA A 6 -22.50 -7.39 7.87
CA ALA A 6 -21.67 -7.81 6.77
C ALA A 6 -20.31 -8.19 7.36
N GLN A 7 -20.05 -9.50 7.39
CA GLN A 7 -18.77 -10.06 7.79
C GLN A 7 -17.81 -9.77 6.62
N PHE A 8 -17.48 -8.49 6.45
CA PHE A 8 -16.44 -8.02 5.56
C PHE A 8 -15.15 -8.73 5.96
N SER A 9 -14.38 -9.21 4.98
CA SER A 9 -13.15 -9.93 5.28
C SER A 9 -12.20 -9.00 6.05
N PRO A 10 -12.03 -9.18 7.39
CA PRO A 10 -11.18 -8.31 8.20
C PRO A 10 -9.71 -8.36 7.72
N TYR A 11 -9.39 -9.35 6.90
CA TYR A 11 -8.11 -9.54 6.26
C TYR A 11 -7.67 -8.35 5.40
N TYR A 12 -8.51 -7.85 4.48
CA TYR A 12 -8.10 -6.79 3.55
C TYR A 12 -7.99 -5.43 4.23
N ASP A 13 -8.86 -5.15 5.21
CA ASP A 13 -8.77 -3.93 6.01
C ASP A 13 -7.54 -3.95 6.93
N ASN A 14 -7.24 -5.08 7.58
CA ASN A 14 -6.01 -5.25 8.36
C ASN A 14 -4.76 -5.11 7.48
N LEU A 15 -4.73 -5.75 6.31
CA LEU A 15 -3.61 -5.65 5.38
C LEU A 15 -3.37 -4.19 4.93
N ARG A 16 -4.45 -3.47 4.57
CA ARG A 16 -4.35 -2.05 4.19
C ARG A 16 -3.84 -1.18 5.32
N HIS A 17 -4.24 -1.46 6.56
CA HIS A 17 -3.75 -0.76 7.75
C HIS A 17 -2.27 -1.03 8.00
N PHE A 18 -1.83 -2.30 8.01
CA PHE A 18 -0.42 -2.64 8.20
C PHE A 18 0.48 -2.03 7.11
N LEU A 19 0.02 -2.03 5.85
CA LEU A 19 0.77 -1.42 4.76
C LEU A 19 0.83 0.11 4.87
N HIS A 20 -0.22 0.74 5.42
CA HIS A 20 -0.19 2.18 5.70
C HIS A 20 0.81 2.50 6.82
N ASP A 21 0.76 1.73 7.91
CA ASP A 21 1.64 1.89 9.07
C ASP A 21 3.11 1.62 8.71
N LEU A 22 3.37 0.75 7.73
CA LEU A 22 4.71 0.51 7.19
C LEU A 22 5.18 1.65 6.27
N ALA A 23 4.27 2.24 5.48
CA ALA A 23 4.60 3.32 4.54
C ALA A 23 5.08 4.60 5.26
N GLN A 24 4.52 4.91 6.43
CA GLN A 24 4.85 6.12 7.18
C GLN A 24 6.33 6.20 7.65
N PRO A 25 6.88 5.20 8.36
CA PRO A 25 8.29 5.22 8.76
C PRO A 25 9.23 5.15 7.55
N LEU A 26 8.88 4.39 6.51
CA LEU A 26 9.67 4.33 5.28
C LEU A 26 9.74 5.69 4.59
N SER A 27 8.61 6.40 4.47
CA SER A 27 8.57 7.76 3.91
C SER A 27 9.42 8.74 4.73
N THR A 28 9.44 8.58 6.06
CA THR A 28 10.26 9.41 6.94
C THR A 28 11.75 9.14 6.71
N VAL A 29 12.15 7.88 6.61
CA VAL A 29 13.55 7.49 6.36
C VAL A 29 14.00 7.94 4.96
N THR A 30 13.18 7.76 3.93
CA THR A 30 13.44 8.26 2.57
C THR A 30 13.66 9.77 2.58
N GLY A 31 12.77 10.54 3.21
CA GLY A 31 12.93 12.00 3.28
C GLY A 31 14.17 12.45 4.04
N VAL A 32 14.60 11.72 5.09
CA VAL A 32 15.87 12.01 5.78
C VAL A 32 17.06 11.70 4.87
N ILE A 33 17.03 10.60 4.13
CA ILE A 33 18.08 10.23 3.18
C ILE A 33 18.17 11.25 2.03
N ASP A 34 17.04 11.73 1.51
CA ASP A 34 17.01 12.80 0.52
C ASP A 34 17.74 14.05 1.01
N LEU A 35 17.49 14.46 2.26
CA LEU A 35 18.17 15.60 2.87
C LEU A 35 19.66 15.34 3.05
N MET A 36 20.05 14.13 3.47
CA MET A 36 21.47 13.75 3.59
C MET A 36 22.19 13.81 2.24
N LEU A 37 21.55 13.38 1.15
CA LEU A 37 22.14 13.42 -0.19
C LEU A 37 22.44 14.85 -0.66
N LEU A 38 21.72 15.86 -0.19
CA LEU A 38 22.00 17.27 -0.51
C LEU A 38 23.30 17.78 0.15
N GLU A 39 23.75 17.14 1.22
CA GLU A 39 24.94 17.54 1.99
C GLU A 39 26.21 16.80 1.54
N LEU A 40 26.06 15.73 0.76
CA LEU A 40 27.15 14.89 0.30
C LEU A 40 27.71 15.36 -1.05
N ASP A 41 29.02 15.17 -1.24
CA ASP A 41 29.66 15.37 -2.54
C ASP A 41 29.25 14.23 -3.48
N GLU A 42 28.75 14.59 -4.67
CA GLU A 42 28.30 13.64 -5.70
C GLU A 42 29.42 12.72 -6.23
N HIS A 43 30.68 13.09 -6.03
CA HIS A 43 31.84 12.27 -6.39
C HIS A 43 32.26 11.30 -5.27
N ASP A 44 31.65 11.39 -4.08
CA ASP A 44 31.91 10.46 -2.99
C ASP A 44 31.24 9.10 -3.26
N LYS A 45 31.94 8.02 -2.92
CA LYS A 45 31.38 6.67 -2.95
C LYS A 45 30.20 6.53 -1.99
N MET A 46 30.25 7.22 -0.85
CA MET A 46 29.16 7.22 0.12
C MET A 46 27.88 7.83 -0.48
N PHE A 47 28.00 8.87 -1.31
CA PHE A 47 26.85 9.43 -2.04
C PHE A 47 26.21 8.36 -2.93
N GLN A 48 27.00 7.63 -3.72
CA GLN A 48 26.48 6.59 -4.62
C GLN A 48 25.79 5.45 -3.85
N GLU A 49 26.36 5.02 -2.73
CA GLU A 49 25.77 3.98 -1.88
C GLU A 49 24.45 4.45 -1.25
N VAL A 50 24.42 5.67 -0.71
CA VAL A 50 23.21 6.25 -0.10
C VAL A 50 22.14 6.50 -1.17
N GLN A 51 22.51 6.96 -2.36
CA GLN A 51 21.59 7.16 -3.48
C GLN A 51 20.95 5.84 -3.93
N LEU A 52 21.74 4.76 -3.99
CA LEU A 52 21.23 3.43 -4.31
C LEU A 52 20.24 2.93 -3.24
N ILE A 53 20.53 3.12 -1.96
CA ILE A 53 19.61 2.78 -0.86
C ILE A 53 18.31 3.57 -1.01
N ASN A 54 18.41 4.87 -1.30
CA ASN A 54 17.23 5.72 -1.46
C ASN A 54 16.32 5.24 -2.60
N GLN A 55 16.90 4.94 -3.76
CA GLN A 55 16.17 4.36 -4.90
C GLN A 55 15.52 3.02 -4.58
N GLN A 56 16.14 2.19 -3.72
CA GLN A 56 15.52 0.94 -3.28
C GLN A 56 14.34 1.20 -2.35
N LEU A 57 14.43 2.19 -1.44
CA LEU A 57 13.33 2.56 -0.56
C LEU A 57 12.13 3.11 -1.34
N GLU A 58 12.36 3.93 -2.37
CA GLU A 58 11.31 4.41 -3.28
C GLU A 58 10.58 3.23 -3.95
N LYS A 59 11.30 2.25 -4.46
CA LYS A 59 10.70 1.03 -5.05
C LYS A 59 9.87 0.24 -4.04
N VAL A 60 10.34 0.15 -2.79
CA VAL A 60 9.57 -0.51 -1.72
C VAL A 60 8.27 0.25 -1.47
N MET A 61 8.31 1.58 -1.44
CA MET A 61 7.11 2.42 -1.29
C MET A 61 6.12 2.23 -2.44
N GLU A 62 6.59 2.14 -3.68
CA GLU A 62 5.76 1.82 -4.85
C GLU A 62 5.07 0.46 -4.68
N ILE A 63 5.83 -0.59 -4.33
CA ILE A 63 5.29 -1.94 -4.11
C ILE A 63 4.21 -1.94 -3.02
N ILE A 64 4.45 -1.23 -1.90
CA ILE A 64 3.47 -1.09 -0.83
C ILE A 64 2.19 -0.42 -1.35
N GLY A 65 2.33 0.64 -2.16
CA GLY A 65 1.21 1.31 -2.81
C GLY A 65 0.37 0.38 -3.70
N GLU A 66 1.05 -0.41 -4.53
CA GLU A 66 0.42 -1.39 -5.42
C GLU A 66 -0.35 -2.47 -4.63
N ILE A 67 0.24 -3.01 -3.55
CA ILE A 67 -0.42 -4.00 -2.70
C ILE A 67 -1.65 -3.40 -2.01
N ARG A 68 -1.57 -2.15 -1.54
CA ARG A 68 -2.73 -1.45 -0.95
C ARG A 68 -3.86 -1.28 -1.96
N ARG A 69 -3.54 -0.92 -3.21
CA ARG A 69 -4.53 -0.82 -4.29
C ARG A 69 -5.18 -2.18 -4.57
N MET A 70 -4.37 -3.23 -4.72
CA MET A 70 -4.87 -4.60 -4.92
C MET A 70 -5.77 -5.08 -3.77
N ALA A 71 -5.40 -4.78 -2.52
CA ALA A 71 -6.22 -5.11 -1.35
C ALA A 71 -7.56 -4.37 -1.36
N GLN A 72 -7.57 -3.10 -1.78
CA GLN A 72 -8.80 -2.32 -1.94
C GLN A 72 -9.69 -2.89 -3.05
N GLU A 73 -9.14 -3.18 -4.23
CA GLU A 73 -9.87 -3.79 -5.34
C GLU A 73 -10.48 -5.14 -4.95
N ALA A 74 -9.72 -5.97 -4.21
CA ALA A 74 -10.21 -7.26 -3.71
C ALA A 74 -11.38 -7.08 -2.74
N ALA A 75 -11.28 -6.16 -1.79
CA ALA A 75 -12.36 -5.85 -0.85
C ALA A 75 -13.62 -5.32 -1.58
N GLU A 76 -13.46 -4.49 -2.61
CA GLU A 76 -14.58 -3.97 -3.41
C GLU A 76 -15.25 -5.06 -4.25
N ARG A 77 -14.49 -6.04 -4.77
CA ARG A 77 -15.04 -7.20 -5.49
C ARG A 77 -15.88 -8.09 -4.56
N GLU A 78 -15.42 -8.35 -3.34
CA GLU A 78 -16.20 -9.09 -2.35
C GLU A 78 -17.48 -8.36 -1.92
N ARG A 79 -17.47 -7.02 -1.97
CA ARG A 79 -18.63 -6.19 -1.62
C ARG A 79 -19.75 -6.19 -2.68
N LYS A 80 -19.48 -6.57 -3.93
CA LYS A 80 -20.54 -6.69 -4.95
C LYS A 80 -21.32 -7.99 -4.74
N PRO A 81 -22.62 -7.95 -4.37
CA PRO A 81 -23.45 -9.15 -4.34
C PRO A 81 -23.60 -9.67 -5.77
N LEU A 82 -23.56 -10.99 -5.95
CA LEU A 82 -24.15 -11.63 -7.13
C LEU A 82 -25.59 -11.11 -7.25
N GLU A 83 -25.90 -10.33 -8.30
CA GLU A 83 -27.27 -9.92 -8.59
C GLU A 83 -28.16 -11.18 -8.57
N PRO A 84 -29.29 -11.20 -7.84
CA PRO A 84 -30.19 -12.33 -7.91
C PRO A 84 -30.68 -12.48 -9.36
N PRO A 85 -30.81 -13.72 -9.88
CA PRO A 85 -31.32 -13.94 -11.22
C PRO A 85 -32.64 -13.18 -11.36
N ARG A 86 -32.70 -12.22 -12.30
CA ARG A 86 -33.97 -11.62 -12.69
C ARG A 86 -34.81 -12.73 -13.31
N ALA A 87 -35.67 -13.35 -12.50
CA ALA A 87 -36.73 -14.19 -13.02
C ALA A 87 -37.55 -13.31 -13.99
N PRO A 88 -37.74 -13.70 -15.25
CA PRO A 88 -38.66 -13.00 -16.12
C PRO A 88 -40.04 -13.06 -15.47
N LEU A 89 -40.63 -11.90 -15.16
CA LEU A 89 -42.04 -11.83 -14.85
C LEU A 89 -42.79 -12.06 -16.17
N SER A 90 -43.36 -13.27 -16.27
CA SER A 90 -44.44 -13.72 -17.15
C SER A 90 -44.28 -13.54 -18.66
#